data_AF-A0A0A9WUC8-F1
#
_entry.id   AF-A0A0A9WUC8-F1
#
_cell.length_a   1.000
_cell.length_b   1.000
_cell.length_c   1.000
_cell.angle_alpha   90.00
_cell.angle_beta   90.00
_cell.angle_gamma   90.00
#
_symmetry.space_group_name_H-M   'P 1'
#
loop_
_entity.id
_entity.type
_entity.pdbx_description
1 polymer ?
#
loop_
_entity_poly.entity_id
_entity_poly.type
_entity_poly.pdbx_seq_one_letter_code
_entity_poly.pdbx_strand_id
1 'polypeptide(L)'
;HNPPTSAPLRLGDAQTSKPSSPSHQDARNFPTVTNQPLVSASVTRSRPSFETKCHISPVMGSFVRVWPPDYNWHAAASSQLQSSQLSPPTAPGFAFPSEPSGFGYREPPPNEFEKSSAVSPPGYYLPWLVSMTWLAGGQQPAKAQKSGLQEVFAWSNIDFEYPTRAAREAAIMSGAFVPESNLPLGLEIYENRLFVTLPRWRKGTPATLAWVPLDSPSKSPQLIPYPSWDWHQPGNCQGITTVFRLNVDDCGRLWVVDTGSEDILGTLTTVCPPKILVFDLKTDKLLVRYELPKTQVKEGSLFTNIIADVLTCKKTYAYVNDVFRFGLIVYDLEKNKSWRVENSYFFPEPLKSVYTHDGLKWRWNDGIFGFALSPVDQGRRFLYYHAMSSWREFRIDTRVLHNETRATTDMDAVELLGSRKRSRGNSSGQSMDRNGVLFYNLIVRDAVGCWNSYNGPYIPDAQGIVDVNNVTLNFPNDLKVDHEDDQSVWVLSNKLHKFLYSKLNPNEFNTRILTMKTREAVKGTPCEPGYVIQTKRGRPCNEL
;
A
#
# COMPACT_ATOMS: atom_id res chain seq x y z
N HIS A 1 -2.39 2.89 -66.72
CA HIS A 1 -3.42 1.87 -67.00
C HIS A 1 -4.39 1.78 -65.83
N ASN A 2 -5.52 2.49 -65.93
CA ASN A 2 -6.79 2.13 -65.28
C ASN A 2 -7.49 1.08 -66.18
N PRO A 3 -8.73 0.63 -65.85
CA PRO A 3 -9.20 -0.30 -64.81
C PRO A 3 -9.74 -1.58 -65.55
N PRO A 4 -10.72 -2.41 -65.11
CA PRO A 4 -12.12 -2.08 -64.75
C PRO A 4 -12.67 -2.99 -63.59
N THR A 5 -13.91 -3.00 -63.11
CA THR A 5 -15.24 -2.68 -63.68
C THR A 5 -16.26 -2.60 -62.53
N SER A 6 -17.09 -1.56 -62.55
CA SER A 6 -18.43 -1.52 -61.96
C SER A 6 -19.47 -1.95 -63.02
N ALA A 7 -20.68 -2.38 -62.60
CA ALA A 7 -22.02 -2.14 -63.19
C ALA A 7 -23.08 -3.18 -62.69
N PRO A 8 -24.41 -3.02 -62.90
CA PRO A 8 -25.28 -2.11 -62.12
C PRO A 8 -26.74 -2.61 -61.85
N LEU A 9 -27.52 -1.77 -61.14
CA LEU A 9 -28.97 -1.46 -61.29
C LEU A 9 -30.05 -2.57 -61.32
N ARG A 10 -31.05 -2.47 -60.41
CA ARG A 10 -32.45 -2.13 -60.78
C ARG A 10 -33.35 -1.81 -59.57
N LEU A 11 -34.12 -0.73 -59.73
CA LEU A 11 -35.28 -0.32 -58.94
C LEU A 11 -36.48 -1.28 -59.11
N GLY A 12 -37.37 -1.30 -58.12
CA GLY A 12 -38.74 -1.79 -58.24
C GLY A 12 -39.60 -1.36 -57.05
N ASP A 13 -40.57 -0.48 -57.32
CA ASP A 13 -41.49 0.15 -56.38
C ASP A 13 -42.59 -0.75 -55.79
N ALA A 14 -43.15 -0.26 -54.68
CA ALA A 14 -44.60 -0.15 -54.38
C ALA A 14 -45.32 -1.18 -53.48
N GLN A 15 -46.28 -0.59 -52.74
CA GLN A 15 -47.51 -1.10 -52.11
C GLN A 15 -47.42 -1.50 -50.63
N THR A 16 -47.88 -0.67 -49.68
CA THR A 16 -49.27 -0.41 -49.24
C THR A 16 -50.11 -1.65 -48.99
N SER A 17 -50.37 -1.99 -47.72
CA SER A 17 -51.71 -2.11 -47.10
C SER A 17 -51.69 -2.96 -45.82
N LYS A 18 -52.03 -2.33 -44.69
CA LYS A 18 -52.80 -2.93 -43.57
C LYS A 18 -54.26 -3.14 -44.04
N PRO A 19 -55.24 -3.74 -43.31
CA PRO A 19 -55.32 -4.04 -41.86
C PRO A 19 -56.08 -5.36 -41.52
N SER A 20 -56.26 -5.66 -40.22
CA SER A 20 -57.59 -5.73 -39.54
C SER A 20 -57.64 -6.73 -38.37
N SER A 21 -58.03 -6.20 -37.21
CA SER A 21 -58.41 -6.84 -35.94
C SER A 21 -59.74 -7.63 -36.04
N PRO A 22 -60.19 -8.32 -34.97
CA PRO A 22 -61.30 -7.79 -34.12
C PRO A 22 -61.10 -8.04 -32.60
N SER A 23 -61.32 -7.11 -31.66
CA SER A 23 -62.57 -6.59 -31.02
C SER A 23 -63.36 -7.66 -30.23
N HIS A 24 -63.73 -7.48 -28.94
CA HIS A 24 -64.80 -6.60 -28.40
C HIS A 24 -64.77 -6.56 -26.83
N GLN A 25 -64.84 -5.37 -26.19
CA GLN A 25 -65.97 -4.77 -25.39
C GLN A 25 -66.19 -5.37 -23.97
N ASP A 26 -66.52 -4.69 -22.86
CA ASP A 26 -67.15 -3.40 -22.49
C ASP A 26 -66.73 -3.07 -21.01
N ALA A 27 -66.39 -1.84 -20.57
CA ALA A 27 -67.17 -0.62 -20.25
C ALA A 27 -67.71 -0.48 -18.80
N ARG A 28 -67.30 0.63 -18.15
CA ARG A 28 -68.04 1.59 -17.27
C ARG A 28 -67.75 1.73 -15.75
N ASN A 29 -67.45 3.00 -15.41
CA ASN A 29 -67.91 3.86 -14.30
C ASN A 29 -66.95 4.28 -13.16
N PHE A 30 -66.72 5.61 -13.14
CA PHE A 30 -66.19 6.54 -12.11
C PHE A 30 -67.26 6.84 -11.02
N PRO A 31 -66.94 7.41 -9.83
CA PRO A 31 -66.66 8.85 -9.71
C PRO A 31 -65.54 9.31 -8.73
N THR A 32 -65.06 10.51 -9.06
CA THR A 32 -64.24 11.49 -8.35
C THR A 32 -64.86 12.02 -7.06
N VAL A 33 -64.03 12.37 -6.05
CA VAL A 33 -64.26 13.51 -5.14
C VAL A 33 -62.91 14.15 -4.73
N THR A 34 -62.85 15.47 -4.82
CA THR A 34 -61.74 16.38 -4.48
C THR A 34 -61.99 17.14 -3.17
N ASN A 35 -60.88 17.46 -2.50
CA ASN A 35 -60.56 18.66 -1.71
C ASN A 35 -60.97 18.85 -0.22
N GLN A 36 -59.90 18.89 0.60
CA GLN A 36 -59.48 19.96 1.54
C GLN A 36 -59.79 19.87 3.06
N PRO A 37 -58.98 20.55 3.92
CA PRO A 37 -58.39 20.01 5.15
C PRO A 37 -59.06 20.52 6.43
N LEU A 38 -58.78 19.87 7.58
CA LEU A 38 -59.11 20.38 8.92
C LEU A 38 -58.12 19.88 9.99
N VAL A 39 -57.96 20.73 11.00
CA VAL A 39 -56.90 20.82 12.01
C VAL A 39 -57.34 20.21 13.34
N SER A 40 -56.38 19.62 14.08
CA SER A 40 -56.37 19.30 15.55
C SER A 40 -57.37 18.24 16.06
N ALA A 41 -57.15 17.46 17.12
CA ALA A 41 -56.22 17.53 18.26
C ALA A 41 -55.89 16.13 18.83
N SER A 42 -54.87 16.14 19.68
CA SER A 42 -54.29 15.10 20.55
C SER A 42 -55.26 14.20 21.35
N VAL A 43 -54.94 12.90 21.43
CA VAL A 43 -55.07 12.10 22.68
C VAL A 43 -53.93 11.08 22.76
N THR A 44 -53.08 11.25 23.77
CA THR A 44 -51.99 10.35 24.18
C THR A 44 -52.55 9.10 24.86
N ARG A 45 -52.02 7.92 24.51
CA ARG A 45 -52.19 6.69 25.31
C ARG A 45 -50.82 6.11 25.61
N SER A 46 -50.42 6.25 26.87
CA SER A 46 -49.16 5.78 27.45
C SER A 46 -49.30 4.37 28.02
N ARG A 47 -48.26 3.53 27.83
CA ARG A 47 -47.72 2.53 28.79
C ARG A 47 -46.42 1.91 28.20
N PRO A 48 -45.50 1.42 29.03
CA PRO A 48 -44.15 1.99 29.10
C PRO A 48 -43.06 1.08 28.51
N SER A 49 -42.08 1.69 27.85
CA SER A 49 -40.77 1.10 27.59
C SER A 49 -39.85 1.39 28.79
N PHE A 50 -39.42 0.36 29.49
CA PHE A 50 -38.29 0.45 30.42
C PHE A 50 -37.00 0.61 29.61
N GLU A 51 -36.60 1.84 29.34
CA GLU A 51 -35.23 2.20 29.00
C GLU A 51 -34.65 2.99 30.17
N THR A 52 -33.84 2.33 30.98
CA THR A 52 -33.04 2.98 32.02
C THR A 52 -31.90 3.73 31.33
N LYS A 53 -32.07 5.03 31.06
CA LYS A 53 -30.99 5.91 30.62
C LYS A 53 -30.03 6.15 31.80
N CYS A 54 -28.80 5.68 31.68
CA CYS A 54 -27.72 6.02 32.60
C CYS A 54 -27.32 7.49 32.37
N HIS A 55 -27.75 8.40 33.25
CA HIS A 55 -27.29 9.79 33.27
C HIS A 55 -25.87 9.83 33.84
N ILE A 56 -24.88 10.06 32.98
CA ILE A 56 -23.58 10.62 33.39
C ILE A 56 -23.66 12.11 33.11
N SER A 57 -23.66 12.93 34.17
CA SER A 57 -23.61 14.38 34.06
C SER A 57 -22.32 14.82 33.34
N PRO A 58 -22.39 15.61 32.26
CA PRO A 58 -21.26 16.38 31.81
C PRO A 58 -21.25 17.71 32.56
N VAL A 59 -20.23 17.94 33.38
CA VAL A 59 -19.81 19.30 33.70
C VAL A 59 -19.14 19.84 32.43
N MET A 60 -19.89 20.60 31.62
CA MET A 60 -19.36 21.42 30.53
C MET A 60 -19.53 22.89 30.90
N GLY A 61 -18.39 23.59 31.06
CA GLY A 61 -18.34 25.02 30.85
C GLY A 61 -18.41 25.30 29.35
N SER A 62 -19.46 25.97 28.93
CA SER A 62 -19.71 26.36 27.55
C SER A 62 -18.95 27.65 27.23
N PHE A 63 -18.02 27.62 26.27
CA PHE A 63 -17.67 28.81 25.48
C PHE A 63 -17.93 28.49 24.01
N VAL A 64 -19.08 28.96 23.51
CA VAL A 64 -19.39 28.98 22.08
C VAL A 64 -19.04 30.38 21.59
N ARG A 65 -18.00 30.51 20.74
CA ARG A 65 -17.85 31.72 19.91
C ARG A 65 -18.68 31.51 18.65
N VAL A 66 -19.82 32.18 18.60
CA VAL A 66 -20.62 32.33 17.37
C VAL A 66 -19.95 33.40 16.52
N TRP A 67 -19.60 33.07 15.28
CA TRP A 67 -19.18 34.07 14.29
C TRP A 67 -20.42 34.85 13.81
N PRO A 68 -20.32 36.17 13.58
CA PRO A 68 -21.46 36.95 13.09
C PRO A 68 -21.96 36.43 11.72
N PRO A 69 -23.26 36.65 11.38
CA PRO A 69 -23.89 36.11 10.17
C PRO A 69 -23.30 36.59 8.83
N ASP A 70 -22.41 37.59 8.84
CA ASP A 70 -22.00 38.32 7.64
C ASP A 70 -20.54 38.06 7.23
N TYR A 71 -19.94 36.95 7.68
CA TYR A 71 -18.55 36.64 7.38
C TYR A 71 -18.38 36.02 5.98
N ASN A 72 -18.14 36.88 4.98
CA ASN A 72 -17.85 36.48 3.60
C ASN A 72 -16.38 36.09 3.42
N TRP A 73 -16.11 34.84 3.06
CA TRP A 73 -14.76 34.29 2.78
C TRP A 73 -14.18 34.70 1.42
N HIS A 74 -14.92 35.48 0.63
CA HIS A 74 -14.52 35.92 -0.70
C HIS A 74 -14.70 37.43 -0.86
N ALA A 75 -13.83 38.22 -0.23
CA ALA A 75 -13.63 39.61 -0.60
C ALA A 75 -12.22 39.78 -1.14
N ALA A 76 -12.12 40.07 -2.44
CA ALA A 76 -10.88 40.50 -3.07
C ALA A 76 -10.43 41.82 -2.42
N ALA A 77 -9.18 41.89 -1.98
CA ALA A 77 -8.62 43.13 -1.46
C ALA A 77 -8.49 44.15 -2.60
N SER A 78 -9.36 45.16 -2.60
CA SER A 78 -9.23 46.34 -3.46
C SER A 78 -8.10 47.23 -2.97
N SER A 79 -7.28 47.66 -3.91
CA SER A 79 -6.25 48.70 -3.80
C SER A 79 -6.77 49.99 -3.16
N GLN A 80 -6.12 50.45 -2.09
CA GLN A 80 -5.62 51.81 -1.88
C GLN A 80 -5.27 52.03 -0.41
N LEU A 81 -3.98 52.00 -0.10
CA LEU A 81 -3.37 52.79 0.97
C LEU A 81 -1.91 53.00 0.58
N GLN A 82 -1.63 54.21 0.10
CA GLN A 82 -0.34 54.65 -0.38
C GLN A 82 0.57 55.04 0.80
N SER A 83 1.81 54.53 0.70
CA SER A 83 3.08 55.13 1.09
C SER A 83 3.26 55.70 2.50
N SER A 84 4.02 54.98 3.32
CA SER A 84 5.15 55.60 4.02
C SER A 84 6.38 54.69 3.88
N GLN A 85 7.52 55.32 3.59
CA GLN A 85 8.78 54.73 3.21
C GLN A 85 9.35 53.82 4.31
N LEU A 86 9.86 52.65 3.93
CA LEU A 86 10.96 51.95 4.61
C LEU A 86 11.61 51.00 3.59
N SER A 87 12.90 51.20 3.34
CA SER A 87 13.74 50.44 2.41
C SER A 87 13.78 48.94 2.78
N PRO A 88 13.92 48.03 1.81
CA PRO A 88 13.90 46.59 2.08
C PRO A 88 15.22 46.12 2.73
N PRO A 89 15.19 45.32 3.81
CA PRO A 89 16.36 44.60 4.25
C PRO A 89 16.57 43.37 3.37
N THR A 90 17.77 43.28 2.84
CA THR A 90 18.37 42.12 2.17
C THR A 90 18.22 40.87 3.03
N ALA A 91 17.62 39.81 2.51
CA ALA A 91 17.61 38.50 3.17
C ALA A 91 19.02 37.87 3.07
N PRO A 92 19.69 37.52 4.18
CA PRO A 92 20.90 36.72 4.12
C PRO A 92 20.53 35.24 3.96
N GLY A 93 21.27 34.57 3.09
CA GLY A 93 21.20 33.13 2.89
C GLY A 93 21.51 32.35 4.16
N PHE A 94 20.82 31.22 4.34
CA PHE A 94 21.12 30.29 5.42
C PHE A 94 22.41 29.53 5.11
N ALA A 95 23.51 30.03 5.68
CA ALA A 95 24.75 29.28 5.88
C ALA A 95 24.63 28.38 7.12
N PHE A 96 25.15 27.16 7.03
CA PHE A 96 25.30 26.23 8.14
C PHE A 96 26.25 26.81 9.21
N PRO A 97 25.93 26.75 10.52
CA PRO A 97 26.92 27.08 11.54
C PRO A 97 27.89 25.92 11.75
N SER A 98 29.17 26.27 11.69
CA SER A 98 30.32 25.52 12.20
C SER A 98 30.25 25.28 13.72
N GLU A 99 30.96 24.24 14.16
CA GLU A 99 31.14 23.77 15.55
C GLU A 99 31.42 24.87 16.59
N PRO A 100 31.07 24.61 17.86
CA PRO A 100 31.84 25.08 19.00
C PRO A 100 32.54 23.91 19.72
N SER A 101 33.86 24.06 19.80
CA SER A 101 34.76 23.31 20.67
C SER A 101 34.46 23.56 22.16
N GLY A 102 34.45 22.48 22.93
CA GLY A 102 34.96 22.47 24.31
C GLY A 102 33.95 22.73 25.44
N PHE A 103 33.30 21.68 25.94
CA PHE A 103 33.01 21.53 27.38
C PHE A 103 33.09 20.04 27.74
N GLY A 104 34.00 19.72 28.66
CA GLY A 104 34.31 18.35 29.08
C GLY A 104 33.17 17.70 29.87
N TYR A 105 32.85 16.47 29.52
CA TYR A 105 32.02 15.58 30.32
C TYR A 105 32.88 14.47 30.91
N ARG A 106 32.80 14.36 32.23
CA ARG A 106 33.46 13.38 33.10
C ARG A 106 32.65 12.07 33.04
N GLU A 107 33.29 10.96 32.75
CA GLU A 107 32.68 9.61 32.72
C GLU A 107 32.19 9.19 34.12
N PRO A 108 31.04 8.48 34.24
CA PRO A 108 30.71 7.71 35.42
C PRO A 108 31.34 6.29 35.36
N PRO A 109 31.66 5.68 36.53
CA PRO A 109 32.40 4.42 36.59
C PRO A 109 31.53 3.20 36.23
N PRO A 110 32.14 2.07 35.80
CA PRO A 110 31.43 0.84 35.48
C PRO A 110 31.05 0.07 36.75
N ASN A 111 29.80 -0.43 36.78
CA ASN A 111 29.32 -1.36 37.81
C ASN A 111 29.95 -2.74 37.61
N GLU A 112 30.68 -3.20 38.62
CA GLU A 112 31.05 -4.59 38.84
C GLU A 112 29.79 -5.43 39.13
N PHE A 113 29.64 -6.55 38.43
CA PHE A 113 28.85 -7.68 38.91
C PHE A 113 29.73 -8.92 38.95
N GLU A 114 29.92 -9.40 40.17
CA GLU A 114 30.74 -10.53 40.58
C GLU A 114 30.38 -11.83 39.86
N LYS A 115 31.40 -12.52 39.39
CA LYS A 115 31.34 -13.95 39.01
C LYS A 115 31.49 -14.78 40.27
N SER A 116 30.45 -15.52 40.66
CA SER A 116 30.60 -16.64 41.58
C SER A 116 30.92 -17.92 40.80
N SER A 117 32.03 -18.53 41.20
CA SER A 117 32.58 -19.77 40.66
C SER A 117 32.05 -20.94 41.50
N ALA A 118 31.55 -22.01 40.88
CA ALA A 118 31.30 -23.27 41.56
C ALA A 118 32.04 -24.40 40.83
N VAL A 119 32.90 -25.05 41.61
CA VAL A 119 33.79 -26.17 41.27
C VAL A 119 33.01 -27.48 41.23
N SER A 120 33.40 -28.42 40.37
CA SER A 120 33.02 -29.84 40.46
C SER A 120 34.23 -30.74 40.18
N PRO A 121 34.50 -31.81 40.95
CA PRO A 121 35.67 -32.65 40.81
C PRO A 121 35.43 -33.90 39.90
N PRO A 122 36.49 -34.68 39.54
CA PRO A 122 36.49 -35.53 38.35
C PRO A 122 36.31 -37.04 38.62
N GLY A 123 35.72 -37.71 37.61
CA GLY A 123 36.06 -39.06 37.13
C GLY A 123 35.50 -40.27 37.89
N TYR A 124 34.77 -41.17 37.20
CA TYR A 124 35.25 -42.51 36.79
C TYR A 124 34.11 -43.53 36.45
N TYR A 125 34.36 -44.32 35.39
CA TYR A 125 33.87 -45.67 35.00
C TYR A 125 32.37 -45.97 34.72
N LEU A 126 32.09 -46.31 33.45
CA LEU A 126 31.11 -47.33 32.98
C LEU A 126 31.72 -48.75 33.16
N PRO A 127 31.01 -49.90 33.08
CA PRO A 127 29.67 -50.16 32.50
C PRO A 127 28.77 -51.13 33.34
N TRP A 128 27.50 -51.33 32.96
CA TRP A 128 26.83 -52.66 32.87
C TRP A 128 25.43 -52.49 32.24
N LEU A 129 25.15 -53.33 31.24
CA LEU A 129 23.88 -53.50 30.53
C LEU A 129 22.89 -54.28 31.40
N VAL A 130 21.63 -53.87 31.49
CA VAL A 130 20.47 -54.78 31.47
C VAL A 130 19.28 -54.11 30.80
N SER A 131 18.79 -54.80 29.77
CA SER A 131 17.56 -54.56 29.00
C SER A 131 16.31 -54.32 29.85
N MET A 132 15.49 -53.35 29.47
CA MET A 132 14.03 -53.52 29.42
C MET A 132 13.45 -52.70 28.27
N THR A 133 13.17 -53.40 27.16
CA THR A 133 12.16 -53.04 26.18
C THR A 133 10.79 -53.05 26.84
N TRP A 134 10.17 -51.89 27.07
CA TRP A 134 8.71 -51.78 27.18
C TRP A 134 8.24 -50.41 26.66
N LEU A 135 7.26 -50.49 25.76
CA LEU A 135 6.39 -49.43 25.22
C LEU A 135 6.97 -48.50 24.17
N ALA A 136 6.93 -49.02 22.93
CA ALA A 136 6.67 -48.23 21.75
C ALA A 136 5.41 -47.37 21.95
N GLY A 137 5.64 -46.11 22.28
CA GLY A 137 4.68 -45.02 22.27
C GLY A 137 5.42 -43.73 21.93
N GLY A 138 6.27 -43.79 20.90
CA GLY A 138 7.01 -42.65 20.40
C GLY A 138 6.05 -41.68 19.72
N GLN A 139 5.38 -40.83 20.50
CA GLN A 139 5.14 -39.48 20.04
C GLN A 139 6.52 -38.88 19.82
N GLN A 140 6.92 -38.81 18.53
CA GLN A 140 7.99 -37.91 18.13
C GLN A 140 7.69 -36.56 18.79
N PRO A 141 8.68 -35.90 19.43
CA PRO A 141 8.48 -34.52 19.82
C PRO A 141 8.09 -33.80 18.54
N ALA A 142 6.85 -33.31 18.49
CA ALA A 142 6.38 -32.52 17.37
C ALA A 142 7.46 -31.47 17.14
N LYS A 143 8.10 -31.48 15.96
CA LYS A 143 8.97 -30.39 15.55
C LYS A 143 8.20 -29.12 15.86
N ALA A 144 8.69 -28.31 16.80
CA ALA A 144 8.07 -27.04 17.12
C ALA A 144 7.90 -26.30 15.79
N GLN A 145 6.66 -26.23 15.32
CA GLN A 145 6.32 -25.52 14.10
C GLN A 145 6.79 -24.10 14.35
N LYS A 146 7.77 -23.62 13.56
CA LYS A 146 8.26 -22.25 13.67
C LYS A 146 7.02 -21.35 13.57
N SER A 147 6.65 -20.72 14.67
CA SER A 147 5.54 -19.77 14.72
C SER A 147 6.01 -18.48 14.07
N GLY A 148 5.39 -18.08 12.96
CA GLY A 148 5.70 -16.84 12.24
C GLY A 148 6.09 -17.06 10.78
N LEU A 149 6.29 -15.95 10.06
CA LEU A 149 6.62 -15.97 8.64
C LEU A 149 7.96 -16.66 8.39
N GLN A 150 8.04 -17.41 7.29
CA GLN A 150 9.23 -18.18 6.92
C GLN A 150 10.18 -17.32 6.08
N GLU A 151 11.45 -17.27 6.45
CA GLU A 151 12.47 -16.53 5.71
C GLU A 151 12.93 -17.29 4.46
N VAL A 152 12.69 -16.70 3.29
CA VAL A 152 13.08 -17.23 1.99
C VAL A 152 14.48 -16.74 1.62
N PHE A 153 14.66 -15.42 1.59
CA PHE A 153 15.94 -14.76 1.29
C PHE A 153 16.27 -13.69 2.33
N ALA A 154 17.56 -13.42 2.49
CA ALA A 154 18.06 -12.34 3.32
C ALA A 154 19.37 -11.78 2.75
N TRP A 155 19.56 -10.46 2.82
CA TRP A 155 20.78 -9.79 2.37
C TRP A 155 21.31 -8.86 3.43
N SER A 156 22.62 -8.96 3.71
CA SER A 156 23.34 -7.94 4.47
C SER A 156 23.63 -6.72 3.58
N ASN A 157 24.15 -6.99 2.38
CA ASN A 157 24.35 -6.04 1.30
C ASN A 157 23.83 -6.64 0.00
N ILE A 158 23.37 -5.77 -0.89
CA ILE A 158 22.94 -6.17 -2.23
C ILE A 158 24.14 -6.26 -3.16
N ASP A 159 24.11 -7.27 -4.02
CA ASP A 159 25.02 -7.40 -5.15
C ASP A 159 24.26 -7.84 -6.39
N PHE A 160 24.86 -7.64 -7.56
CA PHE A 160 24.25 -7.93 -8.85
C PHE A 160 25.06 -8.95 -9.63
N GLU A 161 24.38 -9.70 -10.50
CA GLU A 161 25.04 -10.64 -11.41
C GLU A 161 25.62 -9.88 -12.61
N TYR A 162 26.86 -9.40 -12.44
CA TYR A 162 27.62 -8.75 -13.51
C TYR A 162 28.14 -9.78 -14.52
N PRO A 163 28.25 -9.44 -15.82
CA PRO A 163 28.77 -10.35 -16.84
C PRO A 163 30.19 -10.85 -16.55
N THR A 164 31.01 -10.03 -15.91
CA THR A 164 32.36 -10.40 -15.47
C THR A 164 32.70 -9.71 -14.15
N ARG A 165 33.65 -10.29 -13.41
CA ARG A 165 34.23 -9.67 -12.22
C ARG A 165 34.85 -8.30 -12.51
N ALA A 166 35.54 -8.16 -13.65
CA ALA A 166 36.13 -6.89 -14.06
C ALA A 166 35.07 -5.80 -14.30
N ALA A 167 33.92 -6.15 -14.88
CA ALA A 167 32.80 -5.21 -15.06
C ALA A 167 32.25 -4.74 -13.71
N ARG A 168 32.10 -5.66 -12.74
CA ARG A 168 31.70 -5.32 -11.37
C ARG A 168 32.71 -4.39 -10.68
N GLU A 169 34.00 -4.70 -10.77
CA GLU A 169 35.06 -3.87 -10.18
C GLU A 169 35.12 -2.48 -10.83
N ALA A 170 34.95 -2.38 -12.15
CA ALA A 170 34.85 -1.11 -12.86
C ALA A 170 33.61 -0.30 -12.44
N ALA A 171 32.47 -0.95 -12.22
CA ALA A 171 31.26 -0.29 -11.71
C ALA A 171 31.47 0.27 -10.29
N ILE A 172 32.21 -0.45 -9.43
CA ILE A 172 32.57 0.02 -8.10
C ILE A 172 33.54 1.20 -8.17
N MET A 173 34.62 1.07 -8.96
CA MET A 173 35.62 2.13 -9.10
C MET A 173 35.05 3.43 -9.70
N SER A 174 34.09 3.32 -10.62
CA SER A 174 33.42 4.49 -11.20
C SER A 174 32.32 5.08 -10.31
N GLY A 175 31.93 4.38 -9.24
CA GLY A 175 30.79 4.77 -8.40
C GLY A 175 29.41 4.50 -9.03
N ALA A 176 29.36 3.81 -10.18
CA ALA A 176 28.12 3.33 -10.78
C ALA A 176 27.43 2.28 -9.89
N PHE A 177 28.21 1.54 -9.09
CA PHE A 177 27.72 0.64 -8.08
C PHE A 177 28.36 0.93 -6.72
N VAL A 178 27.53 1.35 -5.77
CA VAL A 178 27.92 1.57 -4.36
C VAL A 178 27.07 0.60 -3.53
N PRO A 179 27.62 -0.51 -3.01
CA PRO A 179 26.84 -1.54 -2.32
C PRO A 179 25.90 -0.99 -1.24
N GLU A 180 26.35 0.01 -0.49
CA GLU A 180 25.61 0.64 0.62
C GLU A 180 24.44 1.52 0.17
N SER A 181 24.38 1.89 -1.11
CA SER A 181 23.27 2.68 -1.69
C SER A 181 22.07 1.83 -2.11
N ASN A 182 22.18 0.50 -2.06
CA ASN A 182 21.19 -0.41 -2.63
C ASN A 182 20.33 -1.05 -1.53
N LEU A 183 19.10 -0.55 -1.38
CA LEU A 183 18.10 -1.12 -0.47
C LEU A 183 16.85 -1.55 -1.25
N PRO A 184 16.52 -2.85 -1.29
CA PRO A 184 15.28 -3.32 -1.90
C PRO A 184 14.07 -2.73 -1.21
N LEU A 185 13.06 -2.32 -1.97
CA LEU A 185 11.88 -1.64 -1.43
C LEU A 185 10.57 -2.37 -1.75
N GLY A 186 10.34 -2.71 -3.00
CA GLY A 186 9.16 -3.42 -3.47
C GLY A 186 9.47 -4.85 -3.88
N LEU A 187 8.46 -5.70 -3.85
CA LEU A 187 8.54 -7.10 -4.25
C LEU A 187 7.36 -7.50 -5.14
N GLU A 188 7.54 -8.52 -5.96
CA GLU A 188 6.42 -9.23 -6.60
C GLU A 188 6.83 -10.66 -6.98
N ILE A 189 5.85 -11.55 -7.07
CA ILE A 189 6.08 -12.97 -7.35
C ILE A 189 5.37 -13.36 -8.62
N TYR A 190 6.07 -14.10 -9.48
CA TYR A 190 5.47 -14.76 -10.63
C TYR A 190 6.22 -16.04 -10.94
N GLU A 191 5.53 -17.18 -10.80
CA GLU A 191 6.13 -18.51 -10.97
C GLU A 191 7.41 -18.65 -10.11
N ASN A 192 8.52 -19.11 -10.69
CA ASN A 192 9.81 -19.24 -10.00
C ASN A 192 10.58 -17.91 -9.85
N ARG A 193 9.98 -16.76 -10.11
CA ARG A 193 10.68 -15.46 -10.07
C ARG A 193 10.17 -14.59 -8.94
N LEU A 194 11.11 -14.09 -8.14
CA LEU A 194 10.89 -13.02 -7.19
C LEU A 194 11.51 -11.74 -7.74
N PHE A 195 10.66 -10.79 -8.12
CA PHE A 195 11.07 -9.45 -8.54
C PHE A 195 11.32 -8.57 -7.32
N VAL A 196 12.34 -7.73 -7.41
CA VAL A 196 12.70 -6.74 -6.39
C VAL A 196 13.03 -5.41 -7.05
N THR A 197 12.65 -4.32 -6.39
CA THR A 197 13.00 -2.97 -6.83
C THR A 197 14.00 -2.31 -5.91
N LEU A 198 14.87 -1.51 -6.51
CA LEU A 198 15.89 -0.72 -5.81
C LEU A 198 15.74 0.72 -6.28
N PRO A 199 14.95 1.56 -5.58
CA PRO A 199 14.82 2.95 -5.97
C PRO A 199 16.17 3.67 -5.90
N ARG A 200 16.45 4.57 -6.85
CA ARG A 200 17.68 5.37 -6.87
C ARG A 200 17.63 6.50 -5.83
N TRP A 201 17.65 6.13 -4.54
CA TRP A 201 17.63 7.07 -3.42
C TRP A 201 18.83 8.01 -3.40
N ARG A 202 19.99 7.46 -3.79
CA ARG A 202 21.29 8.11 -3.94
C ARG A 202 22.00 7.48 -5.15
N LYS A 203 23.08 8.08 -5.61
CA LYS A 203 23.96 7.50 -6.65
C LYS A 203 24.50 6.12 -6.25
N GLY A 204 24.82 5.30 -7.25
CA GLY A 204 25.42 3.97 -7.05
C GLY A 204 24.43 2.79 -7.07
N THR A 205 23.22 2.99 -7.59
CA THR A 205 22.24 1.92 -7.83
C THR A 205 22.26 1.54 -9.32
N PRO A 206 22.88 0.41 -9.71
CA PRO A 206 23.16 0.12 -11.11
C PRO A 206 21.91 -0.38 -11.87
N ALA A 207 20.98 -1.05 -11.18
CA ALA A 207 19.68 -1.45 -11.72
C ALA A 207 18.57 -1.22 -10.69
N THR A 208 17.43 -0.67 -11.12
CA THR A 208 16.31 -0.35 -10.23
C THR A 208 15.22 -1.42 -10.18
N LEU A 209 15.25 -2.36 -11.13
CA LEU A 209 14.34 -3.50 -11.21
C LEU A 209 15.17 -4.73 -11.53
N ALA A 210 15.06 -5.74 -10.68
CA ALA A 210 15.80 -6.99 -10.79
C ALA A 210 14.94 -8.16 -10.31
N TRP A 211 15.42 -9.38 -10.50
CA TRP A 211 14.77 -10.58 -10.00
C TRP A 211 15.78 -11.62 -9.55
N VAL A 212 15.30 -12.61 -8.80
CA VAL A 212 16.05 -13.82 -8.41
C VAL A 212 15.15 -15.05 -8.51
N PRO A 213 15.71 -16.24 -8.81
CA PRO A 213 14.94 -17.48 -8.83
C PRO A 213 14.59 -17.93 -7.40
N LEU A 214 13.34 -18.34 -7.17
CA LEU A 214 12.86 -18.77 -5.84
C LEU A 214 13.55 -20.05 -5.35
N ASP A 215 13.98 -20.90 -6.26
CA ASP A 215 14.74 -22.13 -6.00
C ASP A 215 16.26 -21.91 -5.89
N SER A 216 16.72 -20.66 -5.79
CA SER A 216 18.13 -20.34 -5.55
C SER A 216 18.68 -21.12 -4.33
N PRO A 217 19.84 -21.80 -4.46
CA PRO A 217 20.47 -22.49 -3.34
C PRO A 217 21.07 -21.52 -2.31
N SER A 218 21.36 -20.28 -2.71
CA SER A 218 21.85 -19.23 -1.82
C SER A 218 20.69 -18.53 -1.12
N LYS A 219 20.86 -18.22 0.17
CA LYS A 219 19.97 -17.33 0.93
C LYS A 219 20.13 -15.86 0.55
N SER A 220 21.24 -15.50 -0.09
CA SER A 220 21.56 -14.14 -0.55
C SER A 220 21.97 -14.17 -2.03
N PRO A 221 21.07 -14.54 -2.97
CA PRO A 221 21.42 -14.58 -4.38
C PRO A 221 21.78 -13.19 -4.92
N GLN A 222 22.67 -13.15 -5.92
CA GLN A 222 22.94 -11.92 -6.66
C GLN A 222 21.70 -11.56 -7.48
N LEU A 223 21.39 -10.26 -7.57
CA LEU A 223 20.22 -9.79 -8.29
C LEU A 223 20.49 -9.72 -9.80
N ILE A 224 19.53 -10.20 -10.59
CA ILE A 224 19.59 -10.19 -12.05
C ILE A 224 18.76 -9.02 -12.58
N PRO A 225 19.35 -8.00 -13.24
CA PRO A 225 18.60 -6.87 -13.76
C PRO A 225 17.54 -7.29 -14.77
N TYR A 226 16.34 -6.72 -14.63
CA TYR A 226 15.21 -7.04 -15.48
C TYR A 226 14.81 -5.85 -16.38
N PRO A 227 14.45 -6.09 -17.66
CA PRO A 227 14.65 -7.34 -18.40
C PRO A 227 16.13 -7.65 -18.69
N SER A 228 16.97 -6.62 -18.73
CA SER A 228 18.43 -6.75 -18.90
C SER A 228 19.14 -5.48 -18.42
N TRP A 229 20.47 -5.51 -18.38
CA TRP A 229 21.31 -4.34 -18.07
C TRP A 229 21.03 -3.11 -18.95
N ASP A 230 20.69 -3.30 -20.23
CA ASP A 230 20.45 -2.19 -21.19
C ASP A 230 19.27 -1.29 -20.80
N TRP A 231 18.35 -1.81 -19.98
CA TRP A 231 17.20 -1.04 -19.49
C TRP A 231 17.55 -0.08 -18.36
N HIS A 232 18.72 -0.18 -17.74
CA HIS A 232 19.08 0.61 -16.55
C HIS A 232 20.13 1.69 -16.83
N GLN A 233 20.40 1.97 -18.10
CA GLN A 233 21.38 2.98 -18.51
C GLN A 233 20.99 4.39 -18.02
N PRO A 234 21.87 5.09 -17.28
CA PRO A 234 21.59 6.45 -16.80
C PRO A 234 21.23 7.42 -17.95
N GLY A 235 20.20 8.25 -17.73
CA GLY A 235 19.72 9.23 -18.71
C GLY A 235 18.97 8.65 -19.92
N ASN A 236 18.87 7.34 -20.06
CA ASN A 236 18.09 6.72 -21.13
C ASN A 236 16.58 6.71 -20.77
N CYS A 237 15.81 7.67 -21.28
CA CYS A 237 14.36 7.71 -21.05
C CYS A 237 13.57 6.60 -21.76
N GLN A 238 14.20 5.86 -22.69
CA GLN A 238 13.66 4.61 -23.22
C GLN A 238 13.90 3.42 -22.26
N GLY A 239 14.78 3.54 -21.27
CA GLY A 239 14.96 2.56 -20.21
C GLY A 239 14.00 2.78 -19.03
N ILE A 240 14.43 2.26 -17.88
CA ILE A 240 13.81 2.41 -16.56
C ILE A 240 14.74 3.30 -15.72
N THR A 241 14.22 4.39 -15.20
CA THR A 241 14.96 5.31 -14.34
C THR A 241 14.92 4.82 -12.90
N THR A 242 13.74 4.84 -12.28
CA THR A 242 13.56 4.48 -10.86
C THR A 242 12.20 3.86 -10.60
N VAL A 243 12.17 2.70 -9.96
CA VAL A 243 10.93 1.98 -9.60
C VAL A 243 10.88 1.76 -8.09
N PHE A 244 9.71 1.98 -7.50
CA PHE A 244 9.46 1.76 -6.08
C PHE A 244 8.70 0.46 -5.83
N ARG A 245 7.57 0.28 -6.49
CA ARG A 245 6.77 -0.94 -6.45
C ARG A 245 6.23 -1.25 -7.84
N LEU A 246 5.87 -2.50 -8.03
CA LEU A 246 5.34 -3.07 -9.25
C LEU A 246 4.10 -3.89 -8.92
N ASN A 247 3.40 -4.35 -9.95
CA ASN A 247 2.36 -5.35 -9.80
C ASN A 247 2.39 -6.36 -10.94
N VAL A 248 2.20 -7.64 -10.60
CA VAL A 248 1.88 -8.66 -11.58
C VAL A 248 0.37 -8.83 -11.61
N ASP A 249 -0.17 -8.98 -12.82
CA ASP A 249 -1.60 -9.18 -13.01
C ASP A 249 -1.97 -10.62 -13.40
N ASP A 250 -3.27 -10.92 -13.39
CA ASP A 250 -3.80 -12.26 -13.69
C ASP A 250 -3.53 -12.72 -15.13
N CYS A 251 -3.00 -11.84 -16.00
CA CYS A 251 -2.66 -12.13 -17.38
C CYS A 251 -1.17 -12.45 -17.56
N GLY A 252 -0.39 -12.51 -16.48
CA GLY A 252 1.05 -12.72 -16.53
C GLY A 252 1.79 -11.51 -17.09
N ARG A 253 1.31 -10.30 -16.80
CA ARG A 253 1.99 -9.05 -17.18
C ARG A 253 2.55 -8.37 -15.95
N LEU A 254 3.77 -7.86 -16.10
CA LEU A 254 4.43 -7.06 -15.08
C LEU A 254 4.23 -5.58 -15.36
N TRP A 255 3.49 -4.92 -14.46
CA TRP A 255 3.21 -3.50 -14.45
C TRP A 255 4.21 -2.75 -13.60
N VAL A 256 4.87 -1.78 -14.22
CA VAL A 256 5.93 -0.98 -13.60
C VAL A 256 5.57 0.48 -13.75
N VAL A 257 5.61 1.22 -12.64
CA VAL A 257 5.63 2.68 -12.69
C VAL A 257 7.06 3.16 -12.49
N ASP A 258 7.58 3.83 -13.51
CA ASP A 258 8.85 4.54 -13.45
C ASP A 258 8.58 6.00 -13.12
N THR A 259 9.14 6.47 -12.01
CA THR A 259 8.93 7.86 -11.58
C THR A 259 9.75 8.87 -12.40
N GLY A 260 10.73 8.43 -13.20
CA GLY A 260 11.56 9.31 -14.02
C GLY A 260 12.51 10.23 -13.24
N SER A 261 12.60 10.04 -11.92
CA SER A 261 13.42 10.84 -11.00
C SER A 261 14.55 10.02 -10.38
N GLU A 262 15.66 10.68 -10.07
CA GLU A 262 16.82 10.11 -9.39
C GLU A 262 17.26 10.99 -8.21
N ASP A 263 18.20 10.47 -7.40
CA ASP A 263 18.79 11.14 -6.24
C ASP A 263 17.75 11.69 -5.26
N ILE A 264 16.76 10.85 -4.94
CA ILE A 264 15.54 11.23 -4.20
C ILE A 264 15.84 11.86 -2.83
N LEU A 265 16.93 11.47 -2.17
CA LEU A 265 17.35 12.04 -0.87
C LEU A 265 18.24 13.27 -0.98
N GLY A 266 18.86 13.47 -2.14
CA GLY A 266 19.69 14.63 -2.43
C GLY A 266 18.86 15.71 -3.10
N THR A 267 19.20 16.03 -4.34
CA THR A 267 18.41 16.97 -5.15
C THR A 267 17.51 16.16 -6.06
N LEU A 268 16.25 15.93 -5.64
CA LEU A 268 15.26 15.22 -6.45
C LEU A 268 15.26 15.76 -7.88
N THR A 269 15.81 14.99 -8.81
CA THR A 269 16.04 15.42 -10.19
C THR A 269 15.21 14.56 -11.11
N THR A 270 14.23 15.16 -11.78
CA THR A 270 13.43 14.48 -12.80
C THR A 270 14.17 14.51 -14.13
N VAL A 271 14.83 13.40 -14.46
CA VAL A 271 15.63 13.23 -15.67
C VAL A 271 14.78 12.79 -16.87
N CYS A 272 13.65 12.11 -16.60
CA CYS A 272 12.73 11.61 -17.61
C CYS A 272 11.28 11.86 -17.21
N PRO A 273 10.35 11.93 -18.19
CA PRO A 273 8.92 11.89 -17.88
C PRO A 273 8.55 10.60 -17.13
N PRO A 274 7.72 10.67 -16.08
CA PRO A 274 7.17 9.49 -15.43
C PRO A 274 6.36 8.65 -16.42
N LYS A 275 6.47 7.34 -16.34
CA LYS A 275 5.85 6.43 -17.32
C LYS A 275 5.41 5.11 -16.71
N ILE A 276 4.38 4.52 -17.30
CA ILE A 276 3.95 3.15 -17.05
C ILE A 276 4.57 2.25 -18.12
N LEU A 277 5.22 1.18 -17.69
CA LEU A 277 5.73 0.12 -18.54
C LEU A 277 5.00 -1.17 -18.22
N VAL A 278 4.64 -1.94 -19.24
CA VAL A 278 4.03 -3.26 -19.09
C VAL A 278 4.85 -4.26 -19.86
N PHE A 279 5.31 -5.31 -19.19
CA PHE A 279 6.09 -6.39 -19.78
C PHE A 279 5.26 -7.68 -19.79
N ASP A 280 5.36 -8.45 -20.87
CA ASP A 280 4.90 -9.83 -20.89
C ASP A 280 5.92 -10.71 -20.16
N LEU A 281 5.51 -11.35 -19.06
CA LEU A 281 6.41 -12.18 -18.28
C LEU A 281 6.76 -13.49 -18.96
N LYS A 282 6.01 -13.95 -19.96
CA LYS A 282 6.36 -15.18 -20.70
C LYS A 282 7.52 -14.96 -21.66
N THR A 283 7.62 -13.76 -22.23
CA THR A 283 8.61 -13.43 -23.26
C THR A 283 9.63 -12.37 -22.82
N ASP A 284 9.43 -11.78 -21.64
CA ASP A 284 10.16 -10.63 -21.09
C ASP A 284 10.23 -9.42 -22.04
N LYS A 285 9.23 -9.30 -22.93
CA LYS A 285 9.13 -8.21 -23.90
C LYS A 285 8.24 -7.09 -23.40
N LEU A 286 8.61 -5.87 -23.74
CA LEU A 286 7.77 -4.69 -23.51
C LEU A 286 6.51 -4.78 -24.38
N LEU A 287 5.34 -4.71 -23.74
CA LEU A 287 4.04 -4.60 -24.39
C LEU A 287 3.59 -3.15 -24.52
N VAL A 288 3.79 -2.36 -23.47
CA VAL A 288 3.28 -0.99 -23.37
C VAL A 288 4.33 -0.07 -22.78
N ARG A 289 4.45 1.11 -23.39
CA ARG A 289 5.12 2.29 -22.82
C ARG A 289 4.16 3.45 -22.89
N TYR A 290 3.76 3.95 -21.72
CA TYR A 290 2.83 5.07 -21.61
C TYR A 290 3.45 6.17 -20.75
N GLU A 291 3.83 7.28 -21.37
CA GLU A 291 4.29 8.47 -20.66
C GLU A 291 3.10 9.21 -20.06
N LEU A 292 3.17 9.54 -18.76
CA LEU A 292 2.10 10.28 -18.10
C LEU A 292 2.02 11.70 -18.66
N PRO A 293 0.83 12.18 -19.06
CA PRO A 293 0.68 13.54 -19.58
C PRO A 293 1.15 14.59 -18.55
N LYS A 294 1.88 15.61 -19.01
CA LYS A 294 2.38 16.71 -18.15
C LYS A 294 1.27 17.39 -17.33
N THR A 295 0.05 17.44 -17.85
CA THR A 295 -1.12 18.00 -17.14
C THR A 295 -1.53 17.20 -15.91
N GLN A 296 -1.08 15.95 -15.79
CA GLN A 296 -1.38 15.03 -14.70
C GLN A 296 -0.22 14.87 -13.72
N VAL A 297 0.98 15.32 -14.11
CA VAL A 297 2.20 15.28 -13.31
C VAL A 297 2.42 16.66 -12.69
N LYS A 298 2.08 16.82 -11.41
CA LYS A 298 2.31 18.06 -10.67
C LYS A 298 3.80 18.23 -10.35
N GLU A 299 4.24 19.47 -10.15
CA GLU A 299 5.62 19.75 -9.74
C GLU A 299 5.95 19.05 -8.41
N GLY A 300 7.04 18.29 -8.36
CA GLY A 300 7.42 17.50 -7.17
C GLY A 300 6.56 16.26 -6.91
N SER A 301 5.83 15.77 -7.92
CA SER A 301 5.17 14.45 -7.84
C SER A 301 6.20 13.34 -7.67
N LEU A 302 5.81 12.28 -6.95
CA LEU A 302 6.60 11.06 -6.85
C LEU A 302 5.65 9.86 -6.95
N PHE A 303 5.79 9.06 -8.00
CA PHE A 303 4.92 7.91 -8.24
C PHE A 303 5.59 6.65 -7.69
N THR A 304 4.98 6.01 -6.68
CA THR A 304 5.67 4.98 -5.89
C THR A 304 5.01 3.61 -5.87
N ASN A 305 3.78 3.49 -6.39
CA ASN A 305 3.00 2.28 -6.36
C ASN A 305 2.07 2.20 -7.56
N ILE A 306 1.85 0.98 -8.04
CA ILE A 306 0.94 0.64 -9.14
C ILE A 306 0.22 -0.67 -8.81
N ILE A 307 -1.07 -0.74 -9.13
CA ILE A 307 -1.84 -1.99 -9.10
C ILE A 307 -2.74 -2.09 -10.35
N ALA A 308 -2.82 -3.27 -10.95
CA ALA A 308 -3.60 -3.53 -12.15
C ALA A 308 -4.95 -4.18 -11.82
N ASP A 309 -6.03 -3.54 -12.27
CA ASP A 309 -7.40 -4.04 -12.21
C ASP A 309 -7.81 -4.66 -13.55
N VAL A 310 -7.68 -5.99 -13.61
CA VAL A 310 -8.03 -6.79 -14.79
C VAL A 310 -9.52 -7.11 -14.78
N LEU A 311 -10.29 -6.51 -15.69
CA LEU A 311 -11.65 -6.99 -16.04
C LEU A 311 -11.56 -8.08 -17.11
N THR A 312 -10.73 -7.81 -18.12
CA THR A 312 -10.19 -8.79 -19.08
C THR A 312 -8.76 -8.37 -19.40
N CYS A 313 -7.93 -9.25 -19.95
CA CYS A 313 -6.56 -8.87 -20.31
C CYS A 313 -6.49 -7.67 -21.27
N LYS A 314 -7.50 -7.49 -22.13
CA LYS A 314 -7.60 -6.30 -23.00
C LYS A 314 -8.13 -5.08 -22.26
N LYS A 315 -9.15 -5.27 -21.42
CA LYS A 315 -9.78 -4.21 -20.63
C LYS A 315 -9.22 -4.23 -19.20
N THR A 316 -8.07 -3.59 -19.05
CA THR A 316 -7.36 -3.49 -17.77
C THR A 316 -7.17 -2.03 -17.42
N TYR A 317 -7.38 -1.69 -16.15
CA TYR A 317 -7.05 -0.39 -15.60
C TYR A 317 -5.82 -0.51 -14.71
N ALA A 318 -5.03 0.54 -14.58
CA ALA A 318 -3.98 0.62 -13.58
C ALA A 318 -4.17 1.86 -12.70
N TYR A 319 -3.93 1.69 -11.40
CA TYR A 319 -4.02 2.76 -10.42
C TYR A 319 -2.62 3.07 -9.90
N VAL A 320 -2.17 4.30 -10.09
CA VAL A 320 -0.83 4.75 -9.70
C VAL A 320 -0.95 5.88 -8.68
N ASN A 321 -0.28 5.76 -7.54
CA ASN A 321 -0.30 6.83 -6.54
C ASN A 321 0.68 7.95 -6.89
N ASP A 322 0.37 9.14 -6.40
CA ASP A 322 1.30 10.25 -6.28
C ASP A 322 1.44 10.59 -4.80
N VAL A 323 2.53 10.12 -4.17
CA VAL A 323 2.66 10.16 -2.71
C VAL A 323 2.88 11.57 -2.18
N PHE A 324 3.51 12.45 -2.95
CA PHE A 324 3.86 13.82 -2.54
C PHE A 324 2.84 14.88 -2.98
N ARG A 325 1.96 14.55 -3.93
CA ARG A 325 0.85 15.44 -4.36
C ARG A 325 -0.52 14.80 -4.21
N PHE A 326 -0.60 13.74 -3.39
CA PHE A 326 -1.82 13.13 -2.87
C PHE A 326 -2.88 12.86 -3.94
N GLY A 327 -2.44 12.34 -5.09
CA GLY A 327 -3.30 12.07 -6.23
C GLY A 327 -3.27 10.61 -6.63
N LEU A 328 -4.26 10.22 -7.42
CA LEU A 328 -4.33 8.90 -8.02
C LEU A 328 -4.43 9.05 -9.54
N ILE A 329 -3.51 8.46 -10.29
CA ILE A 329 -3.65 8.32 -11.74
C ILE A 329 -4.40 7.03 -12.02
N VAL A 330 -5.43 7.13 -12.86
CA VAL A 330 -6.12 5.98 -13.44
C VAL A 330 -5.67 5.89 -14.91
N TYR A 331 -5.13 4.75 -15.30
CA TYR A 331 -4.75 4.46 -16.68
C TYR A 331 -5.68 3.40 -17.26
N ASP A 332 -6.29 3.66 -18.41
CA ASP A 332 -7.11 2.74 -19.21
C ASP A 332 -6.24 2.17 -20.33
N LEU A 333 -5.92 0.87 -20.24
CA LEU A 333 -5.09 0.18 -21.23
C LEU A 333 -5.75 0.14 -22.61
N GLU A 334 -7.06 -0.10 -22.67
CA GLU A 334 -7.77 -0.28 -23.94
C GLU A 334 -7.81 1.03 -24.73
N LYS A 335 -8.00 2.15 -24.04
CA LYS A 335 -8.02 3.48 -24.64
C LYS A 335 -6.64 4.14 -24.72
N ASN A 336 -5.63 3.52 -24.10
CA ASN A 336 -4.30 4.08 -23.91
C ASN A 336 -4.35 5.54 -23.40
N LYS A 337 -5.17 5.78 -22.37
CA LYS A 337 -5.45 7.12 -21.83
C LYS A 337 -5.43 7.06 -20.31
N SER A 338 -4.88 8.09 -19.66
CA SER A 338 -4.99 8.29 -18.22
C SER A 338 -5.73 9.57 -17.84
N TRP A 339 -6.14 9.65 -16.57
CA TRP A 339 -6.60 10.87 -15.90
C TRP A 339 -6.14 10.89 -14.45
N ARG A 340 -6.06 12.09 -13.87
CA ARG A 340 -5.72 12.30 -12.46
C ARG A 340 -7.00 12.50 -11.65
N VAL A 341 -7.13 11.72 -10.59
CA VAL A 341 -8.17 11.81 -9.56
C VAL A 341 -7.58 12.51 -8.34
N GLU A 342 -8.31 13.48 -7.82
CA GLU A 342 -7.94 14.20 -6.61
C GLU A 342 -9.03 14.00 -5.56
N ASN A 343 -8.63 13.68 -4.33
CA ASN A 343 -9.58 13.53 -3.23
C ASN A 343 -8.90 13.86 -1.90
N SER A 344 -9.59 14.54 -0.99
CA SER A 344 -9.06 14.88 0.34
C SER A 344 -8.77 13.64 1.18
N TYR A 345 -9.43 12.51 0.92
CA TYR A 345 -9.14 11.22 1.55
C TYR A 345 -7.80 10.60 1.12
N PHE A 346 -7.11 11.16 0.14
CA PHE A 346 -5.75 10.76 -0.23
C PHE A 346 -4.67 11.43 0.63
N PHE A 347 -5.05 12.39 1.48
CA PHE A 347 -4.10 13.22 2.22
C PHE A 347 -3.61 12.46 3.47
N PRO A 348 -2.37 12.72 3.91
CA PRO A 348 -1.90 12.23 5.20
C PRO A 348 -2.69 12.85 6.36
N GLU A 349 -2.75 12.17 7.50
CA GLU A 349 -3.22 12.72 8.77
C GLU A 349 -2.03 13.36 9.51
N PRO A 350 -1.95 14.69 9.67
CA PRO A 350 -0.77 15.37 10.24
C PRO A 350 -0.41 14.90 11.65
N LEU A 351 -1.42 14.49 12.43
CA LEU A 351 -1.24 13.97 13.79
C LEU A 351 -0.61 12.56 13.81
N LYS A 352 -0.55 11.88 12.67
CA LYS A 352 -0.03 10.51 12.49
C LYS A 352 1.25 10.47 11.65
N SER A 353 1.79 11.65 11.34
CA SER A 353 3.03 11.83 10.57
C SER A 353 4.32 11.63 11.36
N VAL A 354 4.26 11.46 12.69
CA VAL A 354 5.44 11.27 13.54
C VAL A 354 5.67 9.78 13.77
N TYR A 355 6.85 9.31 13.38
CA TYR A 355 7.28 7.93 13.54
C TYR A 355 8.41 7.87 14.57
N THR A 356 8.35 6.84 15.42
CA THR A 356 9.41 6.52 16.37
C THR A 356 9.66 5.03 16.33
N HIS A 357 10.87 4.61 15.95
CA HIS A 357 11.24 3.21 15.81
C HIS A 357 12.77 3.07 15.87
N ASP A 358 13.28 2.02 16.54
CA ASP A 358 14.72 1.80 16.80
C ASP A 358 15.49 3.02 17.34
N GLY A 359 14.87 3.79 18.23
CA GLY A 359 15.47 5.01 18.78
C GLY A 359 15.56 6.19 17.80
N LEU A 360 15.18 6.00 16.53
CA LEU A 360 15.06 7.06 15.54
C LEU A 360 13.67 7.69 15.61
N LYS A 361 13.61 9.00 15.36
CA LYS A 361 12.37 9.77 15.24
C LYS A 361 12.40 10.59 13.97
N TRP A 362 11.41 10.39 13.10
CA TRP A 362 11.29 11.12 11.84
C TRP A 362 9.83 11.52 11.57
N ARG A 363 9.64 12.33 10.53
CA ARG A 363 8.32 12.76 10.08
C ARG A 363 8.15 12.53 8.59
N TRP A 364 7.04 11.89 8.22
CA TRP A 364 6.60 11.77 6.83
C TRP A 364 5.19 12.32 6.68
N ASN A 365 4.94 12.98 5.56
CA ASN A 365 3.61 13.47 5.17
C ASN A 365 3.17 12.77 3.88
N ASP A 366 3.52 11.49 3.77
CA ASP A 366 3.22 10.67 2.61
C ASP A 366 1.72 10.37 2.57
N GLY A 367 1.08 10.74 1.46
CA GLY A 367 -0.35 10.54 1.23
C GLY A 367 -0.68 9.10 0.82
N ILE A 368 -1.67 8.94 -0.04
CA ILE A 368 -2.11 7.66 -0.63
C ILE A 368 -0.93 6.76 -1.02
N PHE A 369 -0.90 5.54 -0.48
CA PHE A 369 0.30 4.70 -0.48
C PHE A 369 0.02 3.21 -0.74
N GLY A 370 -0.56 2.51 0.23
CA GLY A 370 -0.87 1.08 0.12
C GLY A 370 -2.12 0.85 -0.73
N PHE A 371 -2.08 -0.16 -1.60
CA PHE A 371 -3.19 -0.54 -2.48
C PHE A 371 -3.52 -2.01 -2.36
N ALA A 372 -4.80 -2.36 -2.34
CA ALA A 372 -5.26 -3.73 -2.52
C ALA A 372 -6.56 -3.73 -3.32
N LEU A 373 -6.70 -4.67 -4.25
CA LEU A 373 -7.96 -4.90 -4.94
C LEU A 373 -8.71 -6.04 -4.26
N SER A 374 -10.01 -5.87 -4.05
CA SER A 374 -10.83 -6.99 -3.58
C SER A 374 -10.97 -8.08 -4.62
N PRO A 375 -11.36 -9.29 -4.20
CA PRO A 375 -12.06 -10.22 -5.07
C PRO A 375 -13.24 -9.52 -5.75
N VAL A 376 -13.61 -10.01 -6.93
CA VAL A 376 -14.84 -9.58 -7.59
C VAL A 376 -16.01 -10.25 -6.89
N ASP A 377 -16.88 -9.46 -6.27
CA ASP A 377 -18.08 -9.93 -5.58
C ASP A 377 -19.32 -9.28 -6.24
N GLN A 378 -20.23 -10.12 -6.75
CA GLN A 378 -21.44 -9.70 -7.46
C GLN A 378 -21.17 -8.66 -8.57
N GLY A 379 -20.07 -8.82 -9.31
CA GLY A 379 -19.66 -7.91 -10.38
C GLY A 379 -19.13 -6.55 -9.90
N ARG A 380 -18.89 -6.39 -8.59
CA ARG A 380 -18.24 -5.22 -7.99
C ARG A 380 -16.83 -5.57 -7.57
N ARG A 381 -15.94 -4.61 -7.69
CA ARG A 381 -14.57 -4.68 -7.17
C ARG A 381 -14.23 -3.35 -6.53
N PHE A 382 -13.54 -3.40 -5.40
CA PHE A 382 -13.13 -2.20 -4.68
C PHE A 382 -11.61 -2.08 -4.66
N LEU A 383 -11.12 -0.85 -4.84
CA LEU A 383 -9.75 -0.48 -4.52
C LEU A 383 -9.72 -0.05 -3.06
N TYR A 384 -9.06 -0.83 -2.22
CA TYR A 384 -8.72 -0.49 -0.85
C TYR A 384 -7.40 0.28 -0.83
N TYR A 385 -7.35 1.35 -0.05
CA TYR A 385 -6.15 2.14 0.09
C TYR A 385 -6.07 2.87 1.43
N HIS A 386 -4.86 3.26 1.78
CA HIS A 386 -4.60 4.17 2.89
C HIS A 386 -3.45 5.12 2.56
N ALA A 387 -3.41 6.25 3.26
CA ALA A 387 -2.22 7.08 3.29
C ALA A 387 -1.17 6.47 4.23
N MET A 388 0.11 6.64 3.91
CA MET A 388 1.22 6.14 4.74
C MET A 388 1.17 6.75 6.15
N SER A 389 0.99 8.07 6.22
CA SER A 389 0.79 8.80 7.47
C SER A 389 -0.67 8.83 7.90
N SER A 390 -1.30 7.67 8.00
CA SER A 390 -2.67 7.51 8.49
C SER A 390 -2.86 6.15 9.16
N TRP A 391 -3.86 6.06 10.04
CA TRP A 391 -4.30 4.78 10.61
C TRP A 391 -5.61 4.28 9.98
N ARG A 392 -6.19 5.07 9.08
CA ARG A 392 -7.48 4.80 8.46
C ARG A 392 -7.33 3.96 7.21
N GLU A 393 -8.38 3.21 6.90
CA GLU A 393 -8.50 2.47 5.65
C GLU A 393 -9.73 2.98 4.90
N PHE A 394 -9.56 3.15 3.59
CA PHE A 394 -10.59 3.63 2.69
C PHE A 394 -10.81 2.61 1.58
N ARG A 395 -11.97 2.69 0.93
CA ARG A 395 -12.19 2.00 -0.34
C ARG A 395 -12.99 2.85 -1.31
N ILE A 396 -12.84 2.54 -2.59
CA ILE A 396 -13.65 3.11 -3.66
C ILE A 396 -14.06 2.01 -4.64
N ASP A 397 -15.31 2.07 -5.11
CA ASP A 397 -15.80 1.16 -6.16
C ASP A 397 -15.06 1.47 -7.48
N THR A 398 -14.37 0.48 -8.02
CA THR A 398 -13.54 0.62 -9.23
C THR A 398 -14.33 1.13 -10.44
N ARG A 399 -15.65 0.87 -10.50
CA ARG A 399 -16.52 1.37 -11.58
C ARG A 399 -16.63 2.89 -11.61
N VAL A 400 -16.47 3.55 -10.45
CA VAL A 400 -16.36 5.01 -10.38
C VAL A 400 -15.05 5.44 -11.01
N LEU A 401 -13.96 4.77 -10.65
CA LEU A 401 -12.62 5.07 -11.17
C LEU A 401 -12.51 4.85 -12.68
N HIS A 402 -13.16 3.84 -13.25
CA HIS A 402 -13.13 3.53 -14.71
C HIS A 402 -13.81 4.60 -15.58
N ASN A 403 -14.64 5.47 -15.00
CA ASN A 403 -15.29 6.56 -15.70
C ASN A 403 -14.63 7.89 -15.31
N GLU A 404 -13.87 8.48 -16.23
CA GLU A 404 -13.11 9.72 -16.00
C GLU A 404 -13.94 10.87 -15.40
N THR A 405 -15.16 11.11 -15.92
CA THR A 405 -16.03 12.16 -15.38
C THR A 405 -16.39 11.85 -13.94
N ARG A 406 -16.88 10.63 -13.65
CA ARG A 406 -17.24 10.26 -12.29
C ARG A 406 -16.03 10.27 -11.36
N ALA A 407 -14.91 9.72 -11.79
CA ALA A 407 -13.68 9.66 -11.00
C ALA A 407 -13.18 11.05 -10.58
N THR A 408 -13.44 12.09 -11.38
CA THR A 408 -12.98 13.46 -11.12
C THR A 408 -14.00 14.37 -10.45
N THR A 409 -15.29 13.99 -10.45
CA THR A 409 -16.37 14.82 -9.88
C THR A 409 -17.05 14.20 -8.66
N ASP A 410 -17.08 12.87 -8.54
CA ASP A 410 -17.82 12.13 -7.51
C ASP A 410 -16.95 11.96 -6.25
N MET A 411 -16.77 13.05 -5.50
CA MET A 411 -15.88 13.10 -4.33
C MET A 411 -16.35 12.23 -3.16
N ASP A 412 -17.66 11.95 -3.11
CA ASP A 412 -18.32 11.16 -2.06
C ASP A 412 -18.30 9.65 -2.34
N ALA A 413 -17.73 9.22 -3.48
CA ALA A 413 -17.58 7.81 -3.83
C ALA A 413 -16.57 7.04 -2.95
N VAL A 414 -15.77 7.75 -2.15
CA VAL A 414 -14.82 7.17 -1.21
C VAL A 414 -15.53 6.81 0.10
N GLU A 415 -15.40 5.56 0.52
CA GLU A 415 -15.92 5.06 1.78
C GLU A 415 -14.79 4.95 2.81
N LEU A 416 -14.94 5.62 3.96
CA LEU A 416 -14.12 5.37 5.15
C LEU A 416 -14.59 4.08 5.83
N LEU A 417 -13.69 3.09 5.94
CA LEU A 417 -14.02 1.83 6.59
C LEU A 417 -13.85 1.89 8.10
N GLY A 418 -12.84 2.60 8.56
CA GLY A 418 -12.49 2.69 9.97
C GLY A 418 -11.01 2.94 10.17
N SER A 419 -10.49 2.48 11.30
CA SER A 419 -9.08 2.63 11.66
C SER A 419 -8.50 1.32 12.16
N ARG A 420 -7.21 1.13 11.89
CA ARG A 420 -6.36 0.16 12.58
C ARG A 420 -6.35 0.46 14.09
N LYS A 421 -5.80 -0.47 14.89
CA LYS A 421 -5.70 -0.36 16.37
C LYS A 421 -5.30 1.06 16.83
N ARG A 422 -5.79 1.46 18.02
CA ARG A 422 -5.74 2.83 18.58
C ARG A 422 -4.35 3.49 18.68
N SER A 423 -3.25 2.75 18.47
CA SER A 423 -1.91 3.31 18.44
C SER A 423 -1.02 2.57 17.46
N ARG A 424 -0.06 3.29 16.86
CA ARG A 424 0.99 2.74 15.98
C ARG A 424 0.42 1.96 14.78
N GLY A 425 -0.64 2.50 14.17
CA GLY A 425 -1.36 1.89 13.05
C GLY A 425 -0.89 2.35 11.67
N ASN A 426 0.29 2.96 11.54
CA ASN A 426 0.84 3.34 10.23
C ASN A 426 1.17 2.07 9.44
N SER A 427 0.80 2.09 8.16
CA SER A 427 0.92 0.93 7.28
C SER A 427 1.59 1.30 5.97
N SER A 428 2.38 0.36 5.44
CA SER A 428 3.10 0.49 4.18
C SER A 428 2.37 -0.27 3.07
N GLY A 429 2.90 -1.42 2.63
CA GLY A 429 2.26 -2.31 1.65
C GLY A 429 1.04 -3.04 2.24
N GLN A 430 0.09 -3.33 1.36
CA GLN A 430 -1.06 -4.19 1.63
C GLN A 430 -1.44 -5.00 0.40
N SER A 431 -2.15 -6.11 0.60
CA SER A 431 -2.68 -6.94 -0.47
C SER A 431 -3.83 -7.80 0.07
N MET A 432 -4.77 -8.21 -0.78
CA MET A 432 -5.94 -8.98 -0.39
C MET A 432 -5.95 -10.34 -1.09
N ASP A 433 -6.23 -11.40 -0.35
CA ASP A 433 -6.36 -12.74 -0.92
C ASP A 433 -7.74 -12.98 -1.56
N ARG A 434 -7.89 -14.12 -2.25
CA ARG A 434 -9.15 -14.50 -2.90
C ARG A 434 -10.32 -14.73 -1.93
N ASN A 435 -10.03 -14.89 -0.63
CA ASN A 435 -11.01 -15.09 0.42
C ASN A 435 -11.40 -13.76 1.11
N GLY A 436 -10.98 -12.61 0.57
CA GLY A 436 -11.32 -11.29 1.11
C GLY A 436 -10.50 -10.91 2.35
N VAL A 437 -9.40 -11.61 2.64
CA VAL A 437 -8.50 -11.24 3.73
C VAL A 437 -7.51 -10.19 3.24
N LEU A 438 -7.65 -8.97 3.75
CA LEU A 438 -6.68 -7.90 3.61
C LEU A 438 -5.52 -8.11 4.58
N PHE A 439 -4.32 -8.27 4.05
CA PHE A 439 -3.07 -8.26 4.80
C PHE A 439 -2.39 -6.90 4.64
N TYR A 440 -1.78 -6.42 5.72
CA TYR A 440 -1.11 -5.11 5.72
C TYR A 440 0.06 -5.07 6.69
N ASN A 441 1.10 -4.33 6.31
CA ASN A 441 2.30 -4.16 7.12
C ASN A 441 2.09 -3.11 8.22
N LEU A 442 2.54 -3.37 9.45
CA LEU A 442 2.49 -2.43 10.57
C LEU A 442 3.92 -2.00 10.93
N ILE A 443 4.36 -0.90 10.34
CA ILE A 443 5.76 -0.48 10.31
C ILE A 443 6.36 -0.35 11.70
N VAL A 444 5.77 0.49 12.54
CA VAL A 444 6.28 0.82 13.88
C VAL A 444 5.95 -0.25 14.94
N ARG A 445 5.38 -1.38 14.52
CA ARG A 445 5.03 -2.51 15.39
C ARG A 445 5.78 -3.79 15.02
N ASP A 446 6.64 -3.75 14.02
CA ASP A 446 7.37 -4.89 13.51
C ASP A 446 6.47 -6.10 13.19
N ALA A 447 5.33 -5.83 12.56
CA ALA A 447 4.25 -6.79 12.48
C ALA A 447 3.53 -6.80 11.13
N VAL A 448 2.86 -7.91 10.84
CA VAL A 448 1.88 -8.03 9.75
C VAL A 448 0.50 -8.20 10.36
N GLY A 449 -0.43 -7.34 9.98
CA GLY A 449 -1.83 -7.40 10.38
C GLY A 449 -2.69 -8.07 9.31
N CYS A 450 -3.90 -8.47 9.72
CA CYS A 450 -4.91 -8.96 8.81
C CYS A 450 -6.30 -8.44 9.20
N TRP A 451 -7.20 -8.40 8.23
CA TRP A 451 -8.63 -8.16 8.40
C TRP A 451 -9.40 -8.87 7.31
N ASN A 452 -10.48 -9.58 7.65
CA ASN A 452 -11.32 -10.26 6.66
C ASN A 452 -12.56 -9.42 6.37
N SER A 453 -12.71 -9.00 5.11
CA SER A 453 -13.81 -8.15 4.67
C SER A 453 -15.19 -8.80 4.77
N TYR A 454 -15.25 -10.13 4.86
CA TYR A 454 -16.50 -10.89 4.98
C TYR A 454 -16.89 -11.18 6.44
N ASN A 455 -15.96 -11.06 7.40
CA ASN A 455 -16.26 -11.35 8.81
C ASN A 455 -16.94 -10.19 9.55
N GLY A 456 -16.86 -8.96 9.03
CA GLY A 456 -17.53 -7.81 9.64
C GLY A 456 -16.82 -6.47 9.39
N PRO A 457 -17.14 -5.43 10.16
CA PRO A 457 -16.65 -4.08 9.91
C PRO A 457 -15.15 -3.94 10.18
N TYR A 458 -14.52 -2.93 9.57
CA TYR A 458 -13.10 -2.59 9.78
C TYR A 458 -12.90 -1.90 11.14
N ILE A 459 -12.94 -2.69 12.21
CA ILE A 459 -12.75 -2.22 13.60
C ILE A 459 -11.55 -2.92 14.25
N PRO A 460 -10.92 -2.31 15.27
CA PRO A 460 -9.76 -2.88 15.95
C PRO A 460 -9.93 -4.32 16.48
N ASP A 461 -11.14 -4.69 16.89
CA ASP A 461 -11.47 -6.01 17.46
C ASP A 461 -11.66 -7.09 16.37
N ALA A 462 -11.89 -6.68 15.12
CA ALA A 462 -12.02 -7.55 13.95
C ALA A 462 -10.68 -7.78 13.22
N GLN A 463 -9.58 -7.22 13.75
CA GLN A 463 -8.27 -7.27 13.14
C GLN A 463 -7.34 -8.23 13.90
N GLY A 464 -6.62 -9.06 13.14
CA GLY A 464 -5.65 -10.01 13.65
C GLY A 464 -4.20 -9.52 13.46
N ILE A 465 -3.28 -10.27 14.05
CA ILE A 465 -1.85 -10.14 13.82
C ILE A 465 -1.36 -11.50 13.33
N VAL A 466 -0.76 -11.52 12.14
CA VAL A 466 -0.20 -12.71 11.51
C VAL A 466 1.13 -13.07 12.15
N ASP A 467 2.01 -12.08 12.30
CA ASP A 467 3.33 -12.25 12.91
C ASP A 467 3.82 -10.92 13.51
N VAL A 468 4.69 -11.00 14.52
CA VAL A 468 5.40 -9.86 15.15
C VAL A 468 6.82 -10.28 15.47
N ASN A 469 7.80 -9.59 14.90
CA ASN A 469 9.20 -9.90 15.17
C ASN A 469 10.11 -8.69 14.85
N ASN A 470 10.70 -8.08 15.87
CA ASN A 470 11.56 -6.90 15.71
C ASN A 470 12.89 -7.16 14.97
N VAL A 471 13.27 -8.43 14.75
CA VAL A 471 14.45 -8.82 13.98
C VAL A 471 14.09 -9.05 12.51
N THR A 472 13.10 -9.91 12.25
CA THR A 472 12.75 -10.28 10.88
C THR A 472 11.81 -9.27 10.20
N LEU A 473 11.02 -8.54 10.97
CA LEU A 473 10.04 -7.54 10.53
C LEU A 473 10.40 -6.11 11.00
N ASN A 474 11.67 -5.71 11.08
CA ASN A 474 12.08 -4.39 11.61
C ASN A 474 11.51 -3.17 10.83
N PHE A 475 11.27 -3.31 9.53
CA PHE A 475 10.51 -2.30 8.76
C PHE A 475 9.82 -3.02 7.59
N PRO A 476 8.64 -3.63 7.80
CA PRO A 476 7.93 -4.31 6.73
C PRO A 476 7.49 -3.24 5.73
N ASN A 477 8.03 -3.30 4.51
CA ASN A 477 8.01 -2.21 3.54
C ASN A 477 6.99 -2.46 2.43
N ASP A 478 6.96 -3.69 1.92
CA ASP A 478 6.04 -4.11 0.88
C ASP A 478 5.45 -5.47 1.20
N LEU A 479 4.24 -5.72 0.69
CA LEU A 479 3.49 -6.94 0.94
C LEU A 479 2.69 -7.29 -0.31
N LYS A 480 2.74 -8.57 -0.70
CA LYS A 480 1.98 -9.13 -1.83
C LYS A 480 1.33 -10.45 -1.44
N VAL A 481 0.17 -10.72 -2.01
CA VAL A 481 -0.38 -12.08 -2.05
C VAL A 481 -0.10 -12.60 -3.46
N ASP A 482 0.50 -13.79 -3.56
CA ASP A 482 0.80 -14.40 -4.86
C ASP A 482 -0.47 -14.86 -5.60
N HIS A 483 -0.32 -15.17 -6.89
CA HIS A 483 -1.41 -15.60 -7.75
C HIS A 483 -1.55 -17.13 -7.81
N GLU A 484 -0.83 -17.86 -6.96
CA GLU A 484 -0.86 -19.32 -6.89
C GLU A 484 -2.24 -19.84 -6.42
N ASP A 485 -2.57 -21.09 -6.75
CA ASP A 485 -3.85 -21.69 -6.32
C ASP A 485 -3.97 -21.77 -4.79
N ASP A 486 -2.88 -22.15 -4.12
CA ASP A 486 -2.73 -22.07 -2.66
C ASP A 486 -1.91 -20.83 -2.31
N GLN A 487 -2.62 -19.71 -2.14
CA GLN A 487 -2.00 -18.40 -2.03
C GLN A 487 -1.09 -18.27 -0.80
N SER A 488 0.01 -17.54 -0.98
CA SER A 488 0.94 -17.15 0.08
C SER A 488 1.01 -15.64 0.18
N VAL A 489 1.13 -15.13 1.41
CA VAL A 489 1.49 -13.74 1.68
C VAL A 489 3.01 -13.63 1.72
N TRP A 490 3.55 -12.67 0.98
CA TRP A 490 4.97 -12.37 0.86
C TRP A 490 5.26 -10.99 1.40
N VAL A 491 6.33 -10.84 2.17
CA VAL A 491 6.68 -9.60 2.88
C VAL A 491 8.14 -9.28 2.66
N LEU A 492 8.42 -8.09 2.16
CA LEU A 492 9.77 -7.52 2.14
C LEU A 492 9.90 -6.67 3.39
N SER A 493 10.78 -7.10 4.29
CA SER A 493 11.18 -6.30 5.44
C SER A 493 12.60 -5.82 5.25
N ASN A 494 12.84 -4.54 5.51
CA ASN A 494 14.17 -3.97 5.46
C ASN A 494 14.40 -3.06 6.67
N LYS A 495 15.48 -2.27 6.67
CA LYS A 495 15.74 -1.27 7.70
C LYS A 495 15.70 0.14 7.09
N LEU A 496 14.63 0.48 6.37
CA LEU A 496 14.52 1.73 5.60
C LEU A 496 14.76 2.98 6.47
N HIS A 497 14.19 3.05 7.67
CA HIS A 497 14.44 4.16 8.61
C HIS A 497 15.93 4.36 8.91
N LYS A 498 16.70 3.27 9.10
CA LYS A 498 18.15 3.35 9.31
C LYS A 498 18.91 3.71 8.05
N PHE A 499 18.51 3.19 6.89
CA PHE A 499 19.11 3.55 5.61
C PHE A 499 18.96 5.05 5.29
N LEU A 500 17.79 5.63 5.62
CA LEU A 500 17.48 7.03 5.38
C LEU A 500 18.09 7.98 6.40
N TYR A 501 18.05 7.63 7.69
CA TYR A 501 18.34 8.55 8.80
C TYR A 501 19.54 8.15 9.67
N SER A 502 20.23 7.07 9.32
CA SER A 502 21.37 6.55 10.07
C SER A 502 22.31 5.77 9.12
N LYS A 503 22.89 4.67 9.60
CA LYS A 503 23.70 3.73 8.82
C LYS A 503 23.19 2.30 9.00
N LEU A 504 23.25 1.51 7.94
CA LEU A 504 23.04 0.07 8.00
C LEU A 504 24.26 -0.63 8.58
N ASN A 505 24.04 -1.75 9.29
CA ASN A 505 25.12 -2.60 9.79
C ASN A 505 25.42 -3.68 8.72
N PRO A 506 26.60 -3.67 8.07
CA PRO A 506 26.92 -4.63 7.02
C PRO A 506 27.11 -6.07 7.55
N ASN A 507 27.26 -6.24 8.87
CA ASN A 507 27.42 -7.55 9.51
C ASN A 507 26.08 -8.21 9.88
N GLU A 508 24.96 -7.55 9.59
CA GLU A 508 23.61 -8.07 9.83
C GLU A 508 22.82 -8.14 8.53
N PHE A 509 21.84 -9.03 8.46
CA PHE A 509 20.84 -8.97 7.40
C PHE A 509 19.99 -7.70 7.55
N ASN A 510 20.02 -6.87 6.52
CA ASN A 510 19.34 -5.58 6.45
C ASN A 510 18.07 -5.64 5.59
N THR A 511 17.95 -6.66 4.75
CA THR A 511 16.76 -6.94 3.94
C THR A 511 16.39 -8.42 4.06
N ARG A 512 15.10 -8.72 4.15
CA ARG A 512 14.53 -10.08 4.21
C ARG A 512 13.29 -10.18 3.35
N ILE A 513 13.12 -11.34 2.74
CA ILE A 513 11.89 -11.78 2.11
C ILE A 513 11.32 -12.91 2.95
N LEU A 514 10.10 -12.71 3.42
CA LEU A 514 9.38 -13.65 4.27
C LEU A 514 8.10 -14.12 3.57
N THR A 515 7.64 -15.33 3.85
CA THR A 515 6.40 -15.87 3.28
C THR A 515 5.62 -16.76 4.26
N MET A 516 4.31 -16.87 4.08
CA MET A 516 3.45 -17.84 4.75
C MET A 516 2.20 -18.09 3.91
N LYS A 517 1.64 -19.30 3.95
CA LYS A 517 0.33 -19.59 3.33
C LYS A 517 -0.76 -18.74 3.97
N THR A 518 -1.63 -18.13 3.17
CA THR A 518 -2.66 -17.20 3.69
C THR A 518 -3.59 -17.89 4.68
N ARG A 519 -3.92 -19.17 4.45
CA ARG A 519 -4.71 -20.01 5.36
C ARG A 519 -4.04 -20.21 6.72
N GLU A 520 -2.72 -20.40 6.73
CA GLU A 520 -1.95 -20.53 7.97
C GLU A 520 -1.85 -19.18 8.68
N ALA A 521 -1.67 -18.09 7.91
CA ALA A 521 -1.51 -16.73 8.42
C ALA A 521 -2.72 -16.22 9.21
N VAL A 522 -3.92 -16.66 8.86
CA VAL A 522 -5.16 -16.22 9.53
C VAL A 522 -5.62 -17.16 10.64
N LYS A 523 -5.05 -18.36 10.74
CA LYS A 523 -5.54 -19.41 11.65
C LYS A 523 -5.52 -18.96 13.10
N GLY A 524 -6.65 -19.09 13.79
CA GLY A 524 -6.79 -18.69 15.19
C GLY A 524 -6.84 -17.17 15.41
N THR A 525 -6.98 -16.38 14.34
CA THR A 525 -7.15 -14.92 14.40
C THR A 525 -8.58 -14.52 14.01
N PRO A 526 -9.03 -13.29 14.30
CA PRO A 526 -10.30 -12.76 13.82
C PRO A 526 -10.45 -12.72 12.28
N CYS A 527 -9.35 -12.92 11.54
CA CYS A 527 -9.31 -12.91 10.08
C CYS A 527 -9.68 -14.26 9.46
N GLU A 528 -9.73 -15.32 10.27
CA GLU A 528 -10.09 -16.66 9.80
C GLU A 528 -11.50 -16.65 9.19
N PRO A 529 -11.70 -17.17 7.98
CA PRO A 529 -13.01 -17.16 7.33
C PRO A 529 -14.12 -17.73 8.22
N GLY A 530 -15.22 -16.98 8.37
CA GLY A 530 -16.36 -17.39 9.19
C GLY A 530 -16.21 -17.08 10.69
N TYR A 531 -15.12 -16.41 11.10
CA TYR A 531 -14.96 -15.95 12.48
C TYR A 531 -16.07 -14.98 12.86
N VAL A 532 -16.80 -15.29 13.93
CA VAL A 532 -17.85 -14.43 14.49
C VAL A 532 -17.24 -13.48 15.52
N ILE A 533 -17.27 -12.18 15.21
CA ILE A 533 -16.76 -11.14 16.11
C ILE A 533 -17.59 -11.14 17.40
N GLN A 534 -16.96 -11.57 18.49
CA GLN A 534 -17.56 -11.52 19.83
C GLN A 534 -17.59 -10.05 20.28
N THR A 535 -18.73 -9.38 20.10
CA THR A 535 -18.93 -8.08 20.73
C THR A 535 -18.96 -8.31 22.24
N LYS A 536 -18.02 -7.70 22.98
CA LYS A 536 -18.14 -7.66 24.43
C LYS A 536 -19.49 -7.01 24.73
N ARG A 537 -20.48 -7.80 25.20
CA ARG A 537 -21.68 -7.23 25.82
C ARG A 537 -21.16 -6.21 26.84
N GLY A 538 -21.52 -4.95 26.67
CA GLY A 538 -21.21 -3.94 27.67
C GLY A 538 -21.61 -4.49 29.03
N ARG A 539 -20.78 -4.27 30.06
CA ARG A 539 -21.21 -4.60 31.42
C ARG A 539 -22.58 -3.93 31.63
N PRO A 540 -23.57 -4.64 32.19
CA PRO A 540 -24.81 -3.98 32.60
C PRO A 540 -24.43 -2.78 33.47
N CYS A 541 -25.13 -1.64 33.35
CA CYS A 541 -24.89 -0.47 34.21
C CYS A 541 -24.91 -0.81 35.72
N ASN A 542 -25.39 -1.99 36.11
CA ASN A 542 -25.46 -2.47 37.49
C ASN A 542 -24.10 -2.92 38.07
N GLU A 543 -23.04 -2.97 37.26
CA GLU A 543 -21.67 -3.35 37.68
C GLU A 543 -20.63 -2.23 37.45
N LEU A 544 -21.07 -0.97 37.33
CA LEU A 544 -20.20 0.21 37.20
C LEU A 544 -20.29 1.12 38.40
#